data_AF-A0A9E2F6F6-F1
#
_entry.id   AF-A0A9E2F6F6-F1
#
_cell.length_a   1.000
_cell.length_b   1.000
_cell.length_c   1.000
_cell.angle_alpha   90.00
_cell.angle_beta   90.00
_cell.angle_gamma   90.00
#
_symmetry.space_group_name_H-M   'P 1'
#
loop_
_entity.id
_entity.type
_entity.pdbx_description
1 polymer ?
#
loop_
_entity_poly.entity_id
_entity_poly.type
_entity_poly.pdbx_seq_one_letter_code
_entity_poly.pdbx_strand_id
1 'polypeptide(L)'
;MSKYGADNLRIYSDYFGTVRLVSQGMIRNSIYAGSLIEDNEAIKEGYFYLRYTGVVNGKLMDKNYQWHNLTEYEGKFGDNNKIYSNGGSEVWK
;
A
#
# COMPACT_ATOMS: atom_id res chain seq x y z
N MET A 1 -10.79 -23.21 -10.79
CA MET A 1 -11.56 -21.96 -11.04
C MET A 1 -10.54 -20.86 -11.32
N SER A 2 -10.10 -20.73 -12.57
CA SER A 2 -9.19 -19.64 -12.99
C SER A 2 -10.04 -18.40 -13.24
N LYS A 3 -9.79 -17.29 -12.54
CA LYS A 3 -10.42 -15.99 -12.84
C LYS A 3 -9.67 -14.84 -12.14
N TYR A 4 -8.99 -14.04 -12.97
CA TYR A 4 -8.29 -12.78 -12.70
C TYR A 4 -6.85 -12.85 -12.15
N GLY A 5 -5.88 -13.00 -13.06
CA GLY A 5 -4.65 -12.19 -13.19
C GLY A 5 -3.75 -11.86 -11.98
N ALA A 6 -3.94 -12.46 -10.81
CA ALA A 6 -3.26 -12.06 -9.57
C ALA A 6 -1.82 -12.59 -9.44
N ASP A 7 -1.39 -13.54 -10.28
CA ASP A 7 -0.07 -14.17 -10.13
C ASP A 7 1.11 -13.21 -10.37
N ASN A 8 0.89 -12.09 -11.08
CA ASN A 8 1.90 -11.05 -11.32
C ASN A 8 1.55 -9.68 -10.73
N LEU A 9 0.48 -9.56 -9.94
CA LEU A 9 0.04 -8.27 -9.42
C LEU A 9 0.78 -7.95 -8.10
N ARG A 10 1.67 -6.95 -8.13
CA ARG A 10 2.36 -6.46 -6.93
C ARG A 10 1.53 -5.39 -6.24
N ILE A 11 0.95 -5.70 -5.09
CA ILE A 11 0.21 -4.73 -4.27
C ILE A 11 1.02 -4.49 -2.99
N TYR A 12 1.53 -3.29 -2.85
CA TYR A 12 2.25 -2.79 -1.68
C TYR A 12 1.29 -2.12 -0.70
N SER A 13 1.60 -2.19 0.60
CA SER A 13 0.84 -1.50 1.65
C SER A 13 1.69 -1.32 2.92
N ASP A 14 1.22 -0.48 3.85
CA ASP A 14 1.69 -0.47 5.23
C ASP A 14 1.49 -1.84 5.92
N TYR A 15 2.08 -2.04 7.09
CA TYR A 15 2.05 -3.33 7.80
C TYR A 15 0.62 -3.83 8.01
N PHE A 16 -0.26 -3.00 8.57
CA PHE A 16 -1.65 -3.39 8.80
C PHE A 16 -2.51 -3.48 7.55
N GLY A 17 -2.25 -2.68 6.53
CA GLY A 17 -2.94 -2.80 5.26
C GLY A 17 -2.58 -4.11 4.55
N THR A 18 -1.34 -4.58 4.66
CA THR A 18 -0.93 -5.92 4.19
C THR A 18 -1.75 -7.01 4.89
N VAL A 19 -1.85 -6.97 6.23
CA VAL A 19 -2.68 -7.91 7.01
C VAL A 19 -4.16 -7.84 6.60
N ARG A 20 -4.69 -6.64 6.35
CA ARG A 20 -6.09 -6.44 5.94
C ARG A 20 -6.37 -6.99 4.53
N LEU A 21 -5.46 -6.78 3.58
CA LEU A 21 -5.57 -7.30 2.23
C LEU A 21 -5.60 -8.84 2.21
N VAL A 22 -4.77 -9.48 3.04
CA VAL A 22 -4.77 -10.95 3.18
C VAL A 22 -6.07 -11.44 3.84
N SER A 23 -6.45 -10.86 4.98
CA SER A 23 -7.56 -11.35 5.80
C SER A 23 -8.96 -11.05 5.25
N GLN A 24 -9.18 -9.85 4.70
CA GLN A 24 -10.50 -9.39 4.23
C GLN A 24 -10.57 -9.33 2.70
N GLY A 25 -9.47 -9.01 2.04
CA GLY A 25 -9.41 -8.89 0.59
C GLY A 25 -9.15 -10.21 -0.14
N MET A 26 -8.75 -11.27 0.58
CA MET A 26 -8.26 -12.54 0.01
C MET A 26 -7.08 -12.37 -0.97
N ILE A 27 -6.36 -11.24 -0.88
CA ILE A 27 -5.18 -10.94 -1.71
C ILE A 27 -3.97 -11.49 -0.97
N ARG A 28 -3.61 -12.74 -1.28
CA ARG A 28 -2.54 -13.47 -0.58
C ARG A 28 -1.13 -12.99 -0.89
N ASN A 29 -0.94 -12.36 -2.04
CA ASN A 29 0.36 -11.89 -2.53
C ASN A 29 0.57 -10.39 -2.30
N SER A 30 -0.04 -9.81 -1.25
CA SER A 30 0.26 -8.43 -0.85
C SER A 30 1.67 -8.35 -0.25
N ILE A 31 2.33 -7.22 -0.48
CA ILE A 31 3.72 -6.97 -0.12
C ILE A 31 3.74 -5.86 0.92
N TYR A 32 4.37 -6.13 2.06
CA TYR A 32 4.68 -5.07 3.00
C TYR A 32 5.70 -4.11 2.38
N ALA A 33 5.38 -2.82 2.36
CA ALA A 33 6.19 -1.77 1.74
C ALA A 33 7.42 -1.36 2.58
N GLY A 34 8.17 -2.33 3.11
CA GLY A 34 9.35 -2.09 3.95
C GLY A 34 10.42 -1.25 3.25
N SER A 35 10.68 -1.51 1.96
CA SER A 35 11.65 -0.72 1.19
C SER A 35 11.28 0.76 1.12
N LEU A 36 9.97 1.08 1.07
CA LEU A 36 9.52 2.47 1.08
C LEU A 36 9.52 3.07 2.50
N ILE A 37 8.97 2.34 3.47
CA ILE A 37 8.70 2.89 4.81
C ILE A 37 9.98 2.95 5.65
N GLU A 38 10.81 1.90 5.58
CA GLU A 38 12.02 1.75 6.40
C GLU A 38 13.26 2.23 5.64
N ASP A 39 13.39 1.87 4.35
CA ASP A 39 14.58 2.18 3.55
C ASP A 39 14.45 3.45 2.69
N ASN A 40 13.25 4.07 2.69
CA ASN A 40 12.94 5.29 1.96
C ASN A 40 13.05 5.18 0.42
N GLU A 41 12.98 3.96 -0.11
CA GLU A 41 13.08 3.66 -1.54
C GLU A 41 11.71 3.75 -2.24
N ALA A 42 11.68 4.46 -3.38
CA ALA A 42 10.46 4.58 -4.17
C ALA A 42 10.00 3.24 -4.77
N ILE A 43 8.70 3.01 -4.78
CA ILE A 43 8.09 1.86 -5.44
C ILE A 43 7.95 2.19 -6.93
N LYS A 44 8.70 1.50 -7.78
CA LYS A 44 8.76 1.76 -9.23
C LYS A 44 7.68 1.05 -10.04
N GLU A 45 7.18 -0.08 -9.54
CA GLU A 45 6.19 -0.91 -10.24
C GLU A 45 5.19 -1.49 -9.27
N GLY A 46 3.94 -1.59 -9.71
CA GLY A 46 2.86 -2.21 -8.95
C GLY A 46 1.82 -1.21 -8.52
N TYR A 47 1.13 -1.53 -7.42
CA TYR A 47 0.10 -0.70 -6.84
C TYR A 47 0.38 -0.47 -5.38
N PHE A 48 0.09 0.73 -4.87
CA PHE A 48 0.12 1.01 -3.44
C PHE A 48 -1.30 1.17 -2.90
N TYR A 49 -1.67 0.35 -1.94
CA TYR A 49 -2.94 0.42 -1.24
C TYR A 49 -2.80 1.23 0.05
N LEU A 50 -3.60 2.29 0.17
CA LEU A 50 -3.77 3.05 1.40
C LEU A 50 -5.11 2.69 2.03
N ARG A 51 -5.07 2.27 3.30
CA ARG A 51 -6.26 2.15 4.15
C ARG A 51 -6.61 3.51 4.78
N TYR A 52 -7.73 3.56 5.49
CA TYR A 52 -8.27 4.77 6.14
C TYR A 52 -7.23 5.61 6.89
N THR A 53 -6.36 5.00 7.69
CA THR A 53 -5.33 5.75 8.43
C THR A 53 -4.31 6.43 7.52
N GLY A 54 -3.97 5.82 6.38
CA GLY A 54 -3.11 6.46 5.38
C GLY A 54 -3.82 7.62 4.69
N VAL A 55 -5.10 7.43 4.33
CA VAL A 55 -5.89 8.44 3.60
C VAL A 55 -6.28 9.63 4.49
N VAL A 56 -6.85 9.36 5.67
CA VAL A 56 -7.47 10.38 6.53
C VAL A 56 -6.47 10.95 7.54
N ASN A 57 -5.65 10.10 8.13
CA ASN A 57 -4.68 10.57 9.13
C ASN A 57 -3.32 10.88 8.53
N GLY A 58 -3.08 10.57 7.24
CA GLY A 58 -1.79 10.76 6.59
C GLY A 58 -0.69 9.94 7.23
N LYS A 59 -0.96 8.70 7.69
CA LYS A 59 0.03 7.88 8.40
C LYS A 59 0.13 6.45 7.91
N LEU A 60 1.36 5.95 7.82
CA LEU A 60 1.69 4.56 7.53
C LEU A 60 2.26 3.87 8.77
N MET A 61 1.94 2.59 8.95
CA MET A 61 2.50 1.76 10.02
C MET A 61 3.62 0.86 9.49
N ASP A 62 4.78 0.88 10.14
CA ASP A 62 5.86 -0.08 9.86
C ASP A 62 5.68 -1.41 10.61
N LYS A 63 6.58 -2.38 10.36
CA LYS A 63 6.55 -3.69 11.03
C LYS A 63 6.92 -3.64 12.52
N ASN A 64 7.52 -2.53 12.97
CA ASN A 64 7.90 -2.26 14.36
C ASN A 64 6.83 -1.42 15.10
N TYR A 65 5.64 -1.28 14.51
CA TYR A 65 4.52 -0.52 15.04
C TYR A 65 4.80 0.98 15.23
N GLN A 66 5.72 1.54 14.43
CA GLN A 66 5.94 2.98 14.37
C GLN A 66 5.11 3.63 13.27
N TRP A 67 4.59 4.81 13.58
CA TRP A 67 3.83 5.62 12.64
C TRP A 67 4.74 6.60 11.90
N HIS A 68 4.65 6.60 10.59
CA HIS A 68 5.38 7.49 9.69
C HIS A 68 4.41 8.41 8.94
N ASN A 69 4.77 9.67 8.70
CA ASN A 69 3.86 10.59 8.01
C ASN A 69 3.92 10.35 6.50
N LEU A 70 2.76 10.34 5.86
CA LEU A 70 2.63 10.08 4.42
C LEU A 70 3.38 11.14 3.58
N THR A 71 3.46 12.37 4.08
CA THR A 71 4.18 13.49 3.45
C THR A 71 5.67 13.23 3.27
N GLU A 72 6.27 12.34 4.06
CA GLU A 72 7.68 11.94 3.93
C GLU A 72 7.94 11.12 2.64
N TYR A 73 6.87 10.61 2.05
CA TYR A 73 6.88 9.73 0.89
C TYR A 73 6.20 10.33 -0.35
N GLU A 74 5.96 11.66 -0.37
CA GLU A 74 5.47 12.34 -1.56
C GLU A 74 6.38 12.04 -2.77
N GLY A 75 5.77 11.66 -3.89
CA GLY A 75 6.50 11.30 -5.10
C GLY A 75 7.15 9.91 -5.09
N LYS A 76 6.99 9.12 -4.03
CA LYS A 76 7.58 7.77 -3.90
C LYS A 76 6.59 6.63 -4.10
N PHE A 77 5.30 6.95 -4.26
CA PHE A 77 4.23 6.02 -4.60
C PHE A 77 4.06 5.95 -6.13
N GLY A 78 4.76 5.04 -6.80
CA GLY A 78 4.57 4.81 -8.24
C GLY A 78 4.65 6.10 -9.09
N ASP A 79 4.01 6.11 -10.25
CA ASP A 79 3.90 7.30 -11.10
C ASP A 79 2.92 8.37 -10.53
N ASN A 80 2.61 8.30 -9.23
CA ASN A 80 1.61 9.13 -8.53
C ASN A 80 0.20 9.08 -9.17
N ASN A 81 -0.12 8.02 -9.92
CA ASN A 81 -1.43 7.89 -10.55
C ASN A 81 -2.41 7.24 -9.57
N LYS A 82 -3.20 8.06 -8.89
CA LYS A 82 -4.35 7.59 -8.11
C LYS A 82 -5.40 7.02 -9.06
N ILE A 83 -5.68 5.73 -8.93
CA ILE A 83 -6.64 5.02 -9.79
C ILE A 83 -7.94 4.64 -9.08
N TYR A 84 -7.97 4.77 -7.75
CA TYR A 84 -9.14 4.52 -6.93
C TYR A 84 -9.12 5.40 -5.68
N SER A 85 -10.29 5.92 -5.31
CA SER A 85 -10.53 6.57 -4.03
C SER A 85 -12.00 6.46 -3.65
N ASN A 86 -12.27 6.19 -2.37
CA ASN A 86 -13.63 6.20 -1.82
C ASN A 86 -13.75 7.01 -0.51
N GLY A 87 -12.76 7.85 -0.22
CA GLY A 87 -12.67 8.64 1.03
C GLY A 87 -12.17 7.87 2.26
N GLY A 88 -12.17 6.53 2.23
CA GLY A 88 -11.63 5.70 3.30
C GLY A 88 -10.50 4.76 2.87
N SER A 89 -10.21 4.68 1.57
CA SER A 89 -9.13 3.89 1.00
C SER A 89 -8.76 4.44 -0.37
N GLU A 90 -7.50 4.29 -0.75
CA GLU A 90 -6.97 4.70 -2.04
C GLU A 90 -6.08 3.62 -2.64
N VAL A 91 -6.00 3.61 -3.98
CA VAL A 91 -5.03 2.80 -4.72
C VAL A 91 -4.27 3.71 -5.66
N TRP A 92 -2.95 3.62 -5.60
CA TRP A 92 -2.00 4.36 -6.42
C TRP A 92 -1.24 3.39 -7.33
N LYS A 93 -0.89 3.84 -8.53
CA LYS A 93 -0.06 3.13 -9.49
C LYS A 93 1.15 3.98 -9.86
#